data_AF-A0A0D2JPI2-F1
#
_entry.id   AF-A0A0D2JPI2-F1
#
_cell.length_a   1.000
_cell.length_b   1.000
_cell.length_c   1.000
_cell.angle_alpha   90.00
_cell.angle_beta   90.00
_cell.angle_gamma   90.00
#
_symmetry.space_group_name_H-M   'P 1'
#
loop_
_entity.id
_entity.type
_entity.pdbx_description
1 polymer ?
#
loop_
_entity_poly.entity_id
_entity_poly.type
_entity_poly.pdbx_seq_one_letter_code
_entity_poly.pdbx_strand_id
1 'polypeptide(L)'
;MSAVAAGVDAAGASSAAQPAVADPRSDYACKDQHSVRVIDSHMPEDLERDVLLVSAAAVERHRQLKDVAQFVKQGMQRLHPGGNRAADGVYHCAVGKSFASAVSHEVRQYIHLRVDSIHV
;
A
#
# COMPACT_ATOMS: atom_id res chain seq x y z
N MET A 1 12.08 66.72 7.30
CA MET A 1 11.98 65.84 8.48
C MET A 1 11.15 64.62 8.10
N SER A 2 11.80 63.46 8.19
CA SER A 2 11.35 62.05 8.15
C SER A 2 10.27 61.55 7.19
N ALA A 3 10.74 60.66 6.32
CA ALA A 3 10.02 59.52 5.75
C ALA A 3 9.58 58.50 6.80
N VAL A 4 8.51 57.74 6.52
CA VAL A 4 8.45 56.26 6.68
C VAL A 4 7.44 55.71 5.65
N ALA A 5 7.93 54.84 4.77
CA ALA A 5 7.13 53.94 3.95
C ALA A 5 6.90 52.63 4.72
N ALA A 6 5.71 52.04 4.60
CA ALA A 6 5.49 50.64 4.95
C ALA A 6 4.59 50.02 3.88
N GLY A 7 5.22 49.35 2.93
CA GLY A 7 4.57 48.33 2.11
C GLY A 7 4.30 47.09 2.95
N VAL A 8 3.26 46.34 2.59
CA VAL A 8 3.15 44.91 2.90
C VAL A 8 2.89 44.23 1.58
N ASP A 9 3.97 43.67 1.05
CA ASP A 9 4.04 42.89 -0.16
C ASP A 9 3.18 41.62 -0.06
N ALA A 10 2.59 41.28 -1.21
CA ALA A 10 2.02 39.98 -1.50
C ALA A 10 3.12 38.91 -1.41
N ALA A 11 3.14 38.16 -0.31
CA ALA A 11 3.95 36.96 -0.19
C ALA A 11 3.22 35.79 -0.84
N GLY A 12 3.62 35.48 -2.08
CA GLY A 12 3.48 34.13 -2.60
C GLY A 12 4.24 33.16 -1.70
N ALA A 13 3.55 32.14 -1.23
CA ALA A 13 4.18 30.91 -0.79
C ALA A 13 3.72 29.80 -1.74
N SER A 14 4.36 29.76 -2.91
CA SER A 14 4.48 28.52 -3.67
C SER A 14 5.08 27.49 -2.72
N SER A 15 4.27 26.53 -2.27
CA SER A 15 4.74 25.47 -1.38
C SER A 15 5.79 24.67 -2.13
N ALA A 16 7.03 24.86 -1.71
CA ALA A 16 8.21 24.19 -2.21
C ALA A 16 7.94 22.69 -2.37
N ALA A 17 8.10 22.21 -3.59
CA ALA A 17 8.22 20.80 -3.89
C ALA A 17 9.34 20.23 -3.03
N GLN A 18 8.97 19.41 -2.07
CA GLN A 18 9.91 18.58 -1.32
C GLN A 18 10.67 17.70 -2.34
N PRO A 19 11.97 17.46 -2.13
CA PRO A 19 12.74 16.58 -3.03
C PRO A 19 12.06 15.21 -3.02
N ALA A 20 11.67 14.73 -4.20
CA ALA A 20 10.96 13.48 -4.40
C ALA A 20 11.83 12.31 -3.90
N VAL A 21 11.68 11.94 -2.63
CA VAL A 21 12.07 10.62 -2.16
C VAL A 21 11.36 9.62 -3.06
N ALA A 22 12.11 8.76 -3.75
CA ALA A 22 11.55 7.77 -4.64
C ALA A 22 10.50 6.97 -3.85
N ASP A 23 9.23 7.09 -4.22
CA ASP A 23 8.15 6.41 -3.52
C ASP A 23 8.37 4.89 -3.72
N PRO A 24 8.60 4.11 -2.65
CA PRO A 24 8.86 2.67 -2.77
C PRO A 24 7.67 1.91 -3.38
N ARG A 25 6.50 2.54 -3.49
CA ARG A 25 5.33 2.01 -4.23
C ARG A 25 5.58 1.90 -5.73
N SER A 26 6.49 2.70 -6.29
CA SER A 26 6.80 2.69 -7.73
C SER A 26 7.36 1.34 -8.22
N ASP A 27 8.03 0.59 -7.34
CA ASP A 27 8.54 -0.75 -7.64
C ASP A 27 7.43 -1.77 -7.95
N TYR A 28 6.18 -1.47 -7.58
CA TYR A 28 4.99 -2.31 -7.78
C TYR A 28 4.08 -1.83 -8.91
N ALA A 29 4.54 -0.88 -9.74
CA ALA A 29 3.81 -0.49 -10.94
C ALA A 29 3.62 -1.69 -11.88
N CYS A 30 2.36 -2.00 -12.18
CA CYS A 30 1.98 -3.06 -13.12
C CYS A 30 2.02 -2.51 -14.55
N LYS A 31 2.44 -3.35 -15.51
CA LYS A 31 2.40 -2.99 -16.94
C LYS A 31 1.05 -3.32 -17.54
N ASP A 32 0.43 -4.38 -17.03
CA ASP A 32 -0.88 -4.86 -17.47
C ASP A 32 -1.99 -4.35 -16.54
N GLN A 33 -3.18 -4.17 -17.11
CA GLN A 33 -4.36 -3.73 -16.38
C GLN A 33 -5.04 -4.94 -15.71
N HIS A 34 -4.78 -5.15 -14.42
CA HIS A 34 -5.43 -6.19 -13.62
C HIS A 34 -6.75 -5.70 -13.00
N SER A 35 -7.78 -6.55 -13.01
CA SER A 35 -9.05 -6.24 -12.36
C SER A 35 -8.95 -6.54 -10.88
N VAL A 36 -8.85 -5.50 -10.05
CA VAL A 36 -8.79 -5.67 -8.59
C VAL A 36 -10.11 -5.28 -7.96
N ARG A 37 -10.66 -6.16 -7.13
CA ARG A 37 -11.92 -5.93 -6.40
C ARG A 37 -11.74 -6.28 -4.94
N VAL A 38 -11.93 -5.30 -4.06
CA VAL A 38 -11.99 -5.51 -2.61
C VAL A 38 -13.31 -6.20 -2.26
N ILE A 39 -13.23 -7.30 -1.51
CA ILE A 39 -14.40 -8.05 -1.03
C ILE A 39 -14.77 -7.54 0.37
N ASP A 40 -13.77 -7.49 1.24
CA ASP A 40 -13.90 -6.98 2.60
C ASP A 40 -12.60 -6.30 2.99
N SER A 41 -12.69 -5.17 3.68
CA SER A 41 -11.53 -4.41 4.14
C SER A 41 -11.81 -3.81 5.51
N HIS A 42 -10.88 -4.09 6.41
CA HIS A 42 -10.76 -3.45 7.70
C HIS A 42 -9.35 -2.90 7.79
N MET A 43 -8.89 -2.12 6.81
CA MET A 43 -7.59 -1.46 6.86
C MET A 43 -7.71 0.04 6.59
N PRO A 44 -6.76 0.87 7.06
CA PRO A 44 -6.69 2.27 6.63
C PRO A 44 -6.42 2.35 5.12
N GLU A 45 -7.01 3.35 4.46
CA GLU A 45 -6.98 3.46 3.00
C GLU A 45 -5.57 3.46 2.40
N ASP A 46 -4.59 4.01 3.09
CA ASP A 46 -3.21 4.05 2.61
C ASP A 46 -2.60 2.64 2.55
N LEU A 47 -2.85 1.82 3.57
CA LEU A 47 -2.39 0.44 3.62
C LEU A 47 -3.15 -0.44 2.62
N GLU A 48 -4.46 -0.21 2.48
CA GLU A 48 -5.29 -0.87 1.47
C GLU A 48 -4.77 -0.60 0.05
N ARG A 49 -4.45 0.65 -0.29
CA ARG A 49 -3.85 1.02 -1.59
C ARG A 49 -2.53 0.30 -1.83
N ASP A 50 -1.69 0.19 -0.81
CA ASP A 50 -0.41 -0.53 -0.90
C ASP A 50 -0.63 -2.02 -1.19
N VAL A 51 -1.57 -2.66 -0.50
CA VAL A 51 -1.90 -4.07 -0.74
C VAL A 51 -2.45 -4.28 -2.15
N LEU A 52 -3.31 -3.39 -2.64
CA LEU A 52 -3.86 -3.44 -4.00
C LEU A 52 -2.75 -3.43 -5.06
N LEU A 53 -1.79 -2.50 -4.93
CA LEU A 53 -0.65 -2.36 -5.83
C LEU A 53 0.25 -3.59 -5.80
N VAL A 54 0.64 -4.02 -4.60
CA VAL A 54 1.53 -5.18 -4.42
C VAL A 54 0.86 -6.46 -4.93
N SER A 55 -0.44 -6.63 -4.69
CA SER A 55 -1.20 -7.81 -5.13
C SER A 55 -1.29 -7.87 -6.65
N ALA A 56 -1.60 -6.75 -7.31
CA ALA A 56 -1.60 -6.70 -8.77
C ALA A 56 -0.22 -7.06 -9.35
N ALA A 57 0.86 -6.50 -8.80
CA ALA A 57 2.23 -6.80 -9.24
C ALA A 57 2.63 -8.26 -9.00
N ALA A 58 2.13 -8.86 -7.92
CA ALA A 58 2.40 -10.26 -7.59
C ALA A 58 1.81 -11.20 -8.64
N VAL A 59 0.58 -10.93 -9.09
CA VAL A 59 -0.13 -11.73 -10.10
C VAL A 59 0.52 -11.58 -11.48
N GLU A 60 1.03 -10.40 -11.82
CA GLU A 60 1.76 -10.18 -13.08
C GLU A 60 3.09 -10.96 -13.11
N ARG A 61 3.85 -10.92 -12.01
CA ARG A 61 5.22 -11.47 -11.95
C ARG A 61 5.28 -12.97 -11.70
N HIS A 62 4.29 -13.52 -11.00
CA HIS A 62 4.33 -14.91 -10.52
C HIS A 62 3.13 -15.72 -10.95
N ARG A 63 3.38 -16.91 -11.50
CA ARG A 63 2.32 -17.86 -11.90
C ARG A 63 1.94 -18.86 -10.80
N GLN A 64 2.87 -19.18 -9.88
CA GLN A 64 2.60 -20.12 -8.80
C GLN A 64 2.00 -19.38 -7.59
N LEU A 65 0.88 -19.88 -7.06
CA LEU A 65 0.15 -19.22 -5.96
C LEU A 65 1.01 -19.04 -4.71
N LYS A 66 1.93 -19.98 -4.44
CA LYS A 66 2.87 -19.89 -3.31
C LYS A 66 3.80 -18.67 -3.43
N ASP A 67 4.24 -18.38 -4.67
CA ASP A 67 5.18 -17.28 -4.94
C ASP A 67 4.45 -15.94 -4.90
N VAL A 68 3.20 -15.89 -5.40
CA VAL A 68 2.30 -14.74 -5.26
C VAL A 68 2.11 -14.40 -3.78
N ALA A 69 1.76 -15.40 -2.95
CA ALA A 69 1.55 -15.20 -1.52
C ALA A 69 2.81 -14.69 -0.80
N GLN A 70 3.98 -15.27 -1.14
CA GLN A 70 5.25 -14.82 -0.58
C GLN A 70 5.62 -13.41 -1.03
N PHE A 71 5.38 -13.06 -2.30
CA PHE A 71 5.66 -11.74 -2.84
C PHE A 71 4.83 -10.65 -2.13
N VAL A 72 3.52 -10.89 -1.95
CA VAL A 72 2.64 -9.96 -1.23
C VAL A 72 3.11 -9.77 0.21
N LYS A 73 3.36 -10.87 0.92
CA LYS A 73 3.86 -10.85 2.31
C LYS A 73 5.14 -10.02 2.44
N GLN A 74 6.13 -10.28 1.58
CA GLN A 74 7.41 -9.57 1.62
C GLN A 74 7.29 -8.12 1.18
N GLY A 75 6.41 -7.82 0.22
CA GLY A 75 6.15 -6.46 -0.22
C GLY A 75 5.57 -5.59 0.88
N MET A 76 4.58 -6.11 1.60
CA MET A 76 4.00 -5.39 2.76
C MET A 76 5.01 -5.22 3.89
N GLN A 77 5.83 -6.23 4.17
CA GLN A 77 6.90 -6.13 5.16
C GLN A 77 7.98 -5.10 4.77
N ARG A 78 8.21 -4.87 3.47
CA ARG A 78 9.16 -3.88 2.96
C ARG A 78 8.60 -2.46 3.00
N LEU A 79 7.34 -2.29 2.58
CA LEU A 79 6.67 -0.99 2.58
C LEU A 79 6.38 -0.49 3.99
N HIS A 80 6.04 -1.42 4.89
CA HIS A 80 5.70 -1.15 6.29
C HIS A 80 6.59 -1.99 7.20
N PRO A 81 7.89 -1.64 7.34
CA PRO A 81 8.79 -2.35 8.22
C PRO A 81 8.32 -2.20 9.67
N GLY A 82 8.05 -3.34 10.32
CA GLY A 82 7.77 -3.39 11.75
C GLY A 82 8.88 -2.69 12.55
N GLY A 83 8.49 -1.82 13.47
CA GLY A 83 9.42 -0.96 14.17
C GLY A 83 9.97 -1.58 15.45
N ASN A 84 10.78 -2.64 15.41
CA ASN A 84 11.46 -3.31 16.55
C ASN A 84 10.71 -3.30 17.90
N ARG A 85 9.37 -3.33 17.87
CA ARG A 85 8.49 -3.30 19.04
C ARG A 85 7.93 -4.69 19.18
N ALA A 86 7.72 -5.13 20.42
CA ALA A 86 7.06 -6.41 20.71
C ALA A 86 5.62 -6.51 20.14
N ALA A 87 5.07 -5.40 19.61
CA ALA A 87 3.76 -5.32 18.96
C ALA A 87 3.82 -5.39 17.42
N ASP A 88 4.99 -5.64 16.82
CA ASP A 88 5.06 -5.82 15.36
C ASP A 88 4.45 -7.18 14.97
N GLY A 89 3.23 -7.13 14.43
CA GLY A 89 2.49 -8.30 13.95
C GLY A 89 3.13 -8.94 12.71
N VAL A 90 2.84 -10.21 12.48
CA VAL A 90 3.32 -10.97 11.31
C VAL A 90 2.25 -10.93 10.20
N TYR A 91 2.68 -10.66 8.97
CA TYR A 91 1.79 -10.75 7.82
C TYR A 91 1.45 -12.22 7.47
N HIS A 92 0.15 -12.48 7.37
CA HIS A 92 -0.42 -13.70 6.83
C HIS A 92 -0.96 -13.42 5.43
N CYS A 93 -0.70 -14.29 4.47
CA CYS A 93 -1.23 -14.18 3.12
C CYS A 93 -1.68 -15.56 2.65
N ALA A 94 -2.89 -15.64 2.10
CA ALA A 94 -3.48 -16.86 1.60
C ALA A 94 -4.03 -16.60 0.20
N VAL A 95 -3.51 -17.31 -0.80
CA VAL A 95 -3.91 -17.11 -2.20
C VAL A 95 -4.51 -18.40 -2.76
N GLY A 96 -5.65 -18.28 -3.42
CA GLY A 96 -6.37 -19.44 -3.96
C GLY A 96 -7.44 -19.09 -4.98
N LYS A 97 -7.85 -20.07 -5.78
CA LYS A 97 -8.97 -19.91 -6.74
C LYS A 97 -10.32 -19.85 -6.04
N SER A 98 -10.48 -20.63 -4.97
CA SER A 98 -11.68 -20.65 -4.13
C SER A 98 -11.28 -21.19 -2.77
N PHE A 99 -11.54 -20.40 -1.73
CA PHE A 99 -11.37 -20.78 -0.34
C PHE A 99 -12.33 -19.97 0.53
N ALA A 100 -12.65 -20.50 1.70
CA ALA A 100 -13.35 -19.77 2.76
C ALA A 100 -12.46 -19.80 4.00
N SER A 101 -12.40 -18.68 4.72
CA SER A 101 -11.62 -18.55 5.95
C SER A 101 -12.44 -17.77 6.97
N ALA A 102 -12.39 -18.21 8.23
CA ALA A 102 -12.95 -17.51 9.36
C ALA A 102 -11.89 -17.51 10.46
N VAL A 103 -11.15 -16.41 10.57
CA VAL A 103 -10.03 -16.26 11.51
C VAL A 103 -10.18 -14.96 12.29
N SER A 104 -9.83 -15.02 13.57
CA SER A 104 -9.66 -13.81 14.37
C SER A 104 -8.32 -13.18 14.02
N HIS A 105 -8.37 -11.92 13.58
CA HIS A 105 -7.22 -11.13 13.16
C HIS A 105 -7.13 -9.85 14.01
N GLU A 106 -5.99 -9.16 13.92
CA GLU A 106 -5.81 -7.89 14.63
C GLU A 106 -6.75 -6.80 14.13
N VAL A 107 -7.17 -5.93 15.04
CA VAL A 107 -8.12 -4.86 14.74
C VAL A 107 -7.51 -3.91 13.71
N ARG A 108 -8.27 -3.65 12.64
CA ARG A 108 -7.90 -2.77 11.54
C ARG A 108 -6.67 -3.24 10.72
N GLN A 109 -6.38 -4.54 10.71
CA GLN A 109 -5.24 -5.16 9.99
C GLN A 109 -5.70 -6.37 9.15
N TYR A 110 -6.78 -6.22 8.39
CA TYR A 110 -7.31 -7.28 7.52
C TYR A 110 -7.89 -6.75 6.22
N ILE A 111 -7.62 -7.48 5.13
CA ILE A 111 -8.24 -7.28 3.83
C ILE A 111 -8.43 -8.63 3.15
N HIS A 112 -9.52 -8.74 2.41
CA HIS A 112 -9.77 -9.80 1.46
C HIS A 112 -10.10 -9.17 0.12
N LEU A 113 -9.33 -9.53 -0.89
CA LEU A 113 -9.51 -9.00 -2.23
C LEU A 113 -9.47 -10.10 -3.28
N ARG A 114 -9.92 -9.73 -4.47
CA ARG A 114 -9.84 -10.57 -5.65
C ARG A 114 -9.06 -9.81 -6.72
N VAL A 115 -7.98 -10.41 -7.19
CA VAL A 115 -7.24 -9.95 -8.37
C VAL A 115 -7.59 -10.90 -9.51
N ASP A 116 -8.19 -10.38 -10.56
CA ASP A 116 -8.73 -11.11 -11.70
C ASP A 116 -9.66 -12.27 -11.27
N SER A 117 -9.13 -13.49 -11.28
CA SER A 117 -9.85 -14.72 -10.93
C SER A 117 -9.33 -15.42 -9.67
N ILE A 118 -8.41 -14.80 -8.93
CA ILE A 118 -7.84 -15.36 -7.70
C ILE A 118 -8.18 -14.51 -6.47
N HIS A 119 -8.45 -15.19 -5.36
CA HIS A 119 -8.62 -14.58 -4.05
C HIS A 119 -7.24 -14.44 -3.39
N VAL A 120 -7.02 -13.28 -2.76
CA VAL A 120 -5.80 -12.88 -2.03
C VAL A 120 -6.20 -12.31 -0.68
#